data_AF-A0A1F7RTT9-F1
#
_entry.id   AF-A0A1F7RTT9-F1
#
_cell.length_a   1.000
_cell.length_b   1.000
_cell.length_c   1.000
_cell.angle_alpha   90.00
_cell.angle_beta   90.00
_cell.angle_gamma   90.00
#
_symmetry.space_group_name_H-M   'P 1'
#
loop_
_entity.id
_entity.type
_entity.pdbx_description
1 polymer ?
#
loop_
_entity_poly.entity_id
_entity_poly.type
_entity_poly.pdbx_seq_one_letter_code
_entity_poly.pdbx_strand_id
1 'polypeptide(L)'
;MTTLRESLQIPFQDSQWALKLFLGGLFLCLPVFNFFAIGYLVNYFAKFLRQEQISKLPGWSENIGSNFGRGIIVFFLFLIYLIAPAAILALGVFLVVKHLSGILGIILIIFSIILLLLIFVFFPLSVVNYLVENQISSAFHIRKIYDDLQPIFKDYLKIYFAMWAINILVSGSPFFLFYISLGCSREMGKIFAGVIDTSVKPDVS
;
A
#
# COMPACT_ATOMS: atom_id res chain seq x y z
N MET A 1 1.37 -18.77 -13.59
CA MET A 1 1.85 -17.82 -12.56
C MET A 1 3.09 -17.13 -13.13
N THR A 2 3.05 -15.81 -13.33
CA THR A 2 4.26 -15.04 -13.69
C THR A 2 5.21 -15.11 -12.51
N THR A 3 6.48 -15.44 -12.75
CA THR A 3 7.45 -15.53 -11.65
C THR A 3 7.78 -14.11 -11.16
N LEU A 4 8.04 -13.93 -9.86
CA LEU A 4 8.39 -12.62 -9.26
C LEU A 4 9.51 -11.91 -10.05
N ARG A 5 10.40 -12.70 -10.68
CA ARG A 5 11.44 -12.27 -11.61
C ARG A 5 10.91 -11.53 -12.85
N GLU A 6 9.91 -12.09 -13.53
CA GLU A 6 9.30 -11.47 -14.72
C GLU A 6 8.60 -10.15 -14.37
N SER A 7 8.06 -10.06 -13.16
CA SER A 7 7.41 -8.85 -12.68
C SER A 7 8.39 -7.71 -12.37
N LEU A 8 9.60 -8.06 -11.95
CA LEU A 8 10.71 -7.13 -11.77
C LEU A 8 11.39 -6.73 -13.09
N GLN A 9 11.31 -7.55 -14.15
CA GLN A 9 11.97 -7.25 -15.43
C GLN A 9 11.21 -6.28 -16.34
N ILE A 10 9.88 -6.19 -16.21
CA ILE A 10 9.04 -5.37 -17.10
C ILE A 10 9.28 -3.86 -17.02
N PRO A 11 9.54 -3.24 -15.84
CA PRO A 11 9.96 -1.85 -15.79
C PRO A 11 11.10 -1.54 -16.76
N PHE A 12 12.09 -2.43 -16.91
CA PHE A 12 13.25 -2.24 -17.79
C PHE A 12 12.95 -2.36 -19.30
N GLN A 13 11.73 -2.78 -19.68
CA GLN A 13 11.31 -2.84 -21.08
C GLN A 13 10.86 -1.47 -21.62
N ASP A 14 10.63 -0.49 -20.74
CA ASP A 14 10.30 0.88 -21.10
C ASP A 14 11.57 1.70 -21.36
N SER A 15 11.74 2.34 -22.51
CA SER A 15 12.95 3.11 -22.82
C SER A 15 13.23 4.25 -21.83
N GLN A 16 12.22 4.72 -21.09
CA GLN A 16 12.32 5.78 -20.09
C GLN A 16 12.24 5.26 -18.64
N TRP A 17 12.44 3.96 -18.42
CA TRP A 17 12.33 3.31 -17.11
C TRP A 17 13.17 4.00 -16.03
N ALA A 18 14.43 4.32 -16.35
CA ALA A 18 15.36 4.94 -15.42
C ALA A 18 14.90 6.35 -15.00
N LEU A 19 14.39 7.14 -15.95
CA LEU A 19 13.85 8.47 -15.67
C LEU A 19 12.60 8.38 -14.79
N LYS A 20 11.71 7.42 -15.07
CA LYS A 20 10.48 7.23 -14.28
C LYS A 20 10.77 6.78 -12.85
N LEU A 21 11.75 5.89 -12.66
CA LEU A 21 12.21 5.47 -11.33
C LEU A 21 12.92 6.60 -10.58
N PHE A 22 13.74 7.37 -11.28
CA PHE A 22 14.42 8.52 -10.70
C PHE A 22 13.43 9.56 -10.19
N LEU A 23 12.44 9.93 -11.02
CA LEU A 23 11.38 10.86 -10.62
C LEU A 23 10.54 10.31 -9.45
N GLY A 24 10.21 9.01 -9.47
CA GLY A 24 9.47 8.39 -8.37
C GLY A 24 10.23 8.40 -7.05
N GLY A 25 11.52 8.06 -7.07
CA GLY A 25 12.37 8.15 -5.89
C GLY A 25 12.55 9.59 -5.41
N LEU A 26 12.71 10.55 -6.33
CA LEU A 26 12.80 11.97 -6.00
C LEU A 26 11.51 12.49 -5.34
N PHE A 27 10.35 12.07 -5.85
CA PHE A 27 9.07 12.41 -5.24
C PHE A 27 8.89 11.82 -3.86
N LEU A 28 9.43 10.63 -3.58
CA LEU A 28 9.42 10.03 -2.23
C LEU A 28 10.37 10.74 -1.24
N CYS A 29 11.38 11.47 -1.72
CA CYS A 29 12.27 12.25 -0.86
C CYS A 29 11.62 13.55 -0.37
N LEU A 30 10.64 14.08 -1.11
CA LEU A 30 10.03 15.36 -0.82
C LEU A 30 8.62 15.15 -0.25
N PRO A 31 8.34 15.51 1.02
CA PRO A 31 7.09 15.15 1.71
C PRO A 31 5.79 15.48 0.95
N VAL A 32 5.75 16.63 0.28
CA VAL A 32 4.58 17.05 -0.52
C VAL A 32 4.45 16.23 -1.80
N PHE A 33 5.56 15.80 -2.39
CA PHE A 33 5.54 15.01 -3.61
C PHE A 33 5.27 13.52 -3.36
N ASN A 34 5.35 13.06 -2.11
CA ASN A 34 4.95 11.71 -1.72
C ASN A 34 3.52 11.38 -2.18
N PHE A 35 2.61 12.37 -2.16
CA PHE A 35 1.24 12.17 -2.62
C PHE A 35 1.18 11.78 -4.10
N PHE A 36 2.03 12.37 -4.96
CA PHE A 36 2.10 11.98 -6.37
C PHE A 36 2.62 10.56 -6.53
N ALA A 37 3.65 10.17 -5.77
CA ALA A 37 4.22 8.83 -5.83
C ALA A 37 3.22 7.77 -5.35
N ILE A 38 2.53 8.01 -4.23
CA ILE A 38 1.49 7.12 -3.69
C ILE A 38 0.34 6.99 -4.70
N GLY A 39 -0.16 8.11 -5.20
CA GLY A 39 -1.23 8.13 -6.20
C GLY A 39 -0.88 7.39 -7.48
N TYR A 40 0.34 7.57 -7.98
CA TYR A 40 0.84 6.84 -9.13
C TYR A 40 0.84 5.32 -8.88
N LEU A 41 1.31 4.88 -7.71
CA LEU A 41 1.30 3.46 -7.32
C LEU A 41 -0.12 2.91 -7.23
N VAL A 42 -1.05 3.67 -6.66
CA VAL A 42 -2.48 3.32 -6.53
C VAL A 42 -3.14 3.22 -7.91
N ASN A 43 -2.84 4.14 -8.82
CA ASN A 43 -3.34 4.08 -10.20
C ASN A 43 -2.75 2.91 -10.98
N TYR A 44 -1.46 2.65 -10.81
CA TYR A 44 -0.79 1.50 -11.41
C TYR A 44 -1.38 0.17 -10.88
N PHE A 45 -1.62 0.08 -9.57
CA PHE A 45 -2.30 -1.03 -8.91
C PHE A 45 -3.72 -1.25 -9.46
N ALA A 46 -4.51 -0.18 -9.59
CA ALA A 46 -5.88 -0.22 -10.10
C ALA A 46 -5.99 -0.78 -11.52
N LYS A 47 -4.98 -0.58 -12.37
CA LYS A 47 -4.93 -1.16 -13.72
C LYS A 47 -4.77 -2.69 -13.67
N PHE A 48 -3.95 -3.23 -12.76
CA PHE A 48 -3.83 -4.68 -12.61
C PHE A 48 -5.03 -5.32 -11.92
N LEU A 49 -5.70 -4.61 -11.00
CA LEU A 49 -6.99 -5.04 -10.48
C LEU A 49 -8.01 -5.29 -11.59
N ARG A 50 -7.99 -4.48 -12.65
CA ARG A 50 -8.85 -4.62 -13.84
C ARG A 50 -8.35 -5.63 -14.86
N GLN A 51 -7.27 -6.34 -14.56
CA GLN A 51 -6.61 -7.27 -15.47
C GLN A 51 -6.12 -6.60 -16.78
N GLU A 52 -5.83 -5.29 -16.76
CA GLU A 52 -5.28 -4.59 -17.92
C GLU A 52 -3.87 -5.09 -18.24
N GLN A 53 -3.61 -5.35 -19.53
CA GLN A 53 -2.26 -5.68 -20.00
C GLN A 53 -1.44 -4.40 -20.14
N ILE A 54 -0.59 -4.15 -19.14
CA ILE A 54 0.34 -3.01 -19.17
C ILE A 54 1.70 -3.47 -19.69
N SER A 55 2.07 -3.01 -20.89
CA SER A 55 3.37 -3.28 -21.52
C SER A 55 4.43 -2.21 -21.22
N LYS A 56 4.03 -1.03 -20.71
CA LYS A 56 4.91 0.10 -20.38
C LYS A 56 4.46 0.81 -19.11
N LEU A 57 5.39 1.37 -18.35
CA LEU A 57 5.04 2.16 -17.17
C LEU A 57 4.24 3.41 -17.60
N PRO A 58 3.16 3.80 -16.90
CA PRO A 58 2.46 5.04 -17.18
C PRO A 58 3.39 6.26 -17.18
N GLY A 59 3.11 7.26 -18.01
CA GLY A 59 3.80 8.55 -17.90
C GLY A 59 3.40 9.29 -16.62
N TRP A 60 4.33 10.03 -16.01
CA TRP A 60 4.01 10.88 -14.85
C TRP A 60 2.99 11.98 -15.19
N SER A 61 2.98 12.45 -16.43
CA SER A 61 2.11 13.53 -16.91
C SER A 61 0.67 13.10 -17.25
N GLU A 62 0.44 11.81 -17.53
CA GLU A 62 -0.85 11.33 -18.05
C GLU A 62 -2.00 11.46 -17.05
N ASN A 63 -1.71 11.44 -15.73
CA ASN A 63 -2.72 11.40 -14.68
C ASN A 63 -2.34 12.22 -13.44
N ILE A 64 -1.68 13.37 -13.61
CA ILE A 64 -1.16 14.19 -12.49
C ILE A 64 -2.24 14.51 -11.44
N GLY A 65 -3.41 14.98 -11.89
CA GLY A 65 -4.51 15.35 -10.99
C GLY A 65 -5.07 14.14 -10.22
N SER A 66 -5.33 13.04 -10.93
CA SER A 66 -5.81 11.79 -10.34
C SER A 66 -4.79 11.17 -9.38
N ASN A 67 -3.50 11.18 -9.73
CA ASN A 67 -2.41 10.74 -8.85
C ASN A 67 -2.43 11.56 -7.56
N PHE A 68 -2.43 12.89 -7.64
CA PHE A 68 -2.42 13.71 -6.44
C PHE A 68 -3.66 13.48 -5.56
N GLY A 69 -4.86 13.48 -6.15
CA GLY A 69 -6.11 13.28 -5.43
C GLY A 69 -6.19 11.92 -4.72
N ARG A 70 -5.85 10.83 -5.42
CA ARG A 70 -5.82 9.48 -4.83
C ARG A 70 -4.73 9.35 -3.77
N GLY A 71 -3.57 9.99 -3.97
CA GLY A 71 -2.51 10.05 -2.97
C GLY A 71 -2.97 10.68 -1.67
N ILE A 72 -3.70 11.80 -1.75
CA ILE A 72 -4.31 12.46 -0.59
C ILE A 72 -5.32 11.54 0.11
N ILE A 73 -6.24 10.93 -0.65
CA ILE A 73 -7.28 10.07 -0.07
C ILE A 73 -6.65 8.88 0.65
N VAL A 74 -5.69 8.20 0.02
CA VAL A 74 -4.98 7.06 0.63
C VAL A 74 -4.18 7.48 1.86
N PHE A 75 -3.57 8.67 1.84
CA PHE A 75 -2.90 9.21 3.02
C PHE A 75 -3.88 9.46 4.18
N PHE A 76 -5.04 10.06 3.93
CA PHE A 76 -6.05 10.26 4.97
C PHE A 76 -6.64 8.96 5.48
N LEU A 77 -6.88 7.97 4.61
CA LEU A 77 -7.25 6.62 5.04
C LEU A 77 -6.20 6.07 6.01
N PHE A 78 -4.91 6.14 5.64
CA PHE A 78 -3.82 5.69 6.50
C PHE A 78 -3.82 6.40 7.85
N LEU A 79 -4.00 7.73 7.88
CA LEU A 79 -4.11 8.49 9.11
C LEU A 79 -5.29 8.01 9.99
N ILE A 80 -6.46 7.76 9.40
CA ILE A 80 -7.63 7.29 10.14
C ILE A 80 -7.35 5.93 10.78
N TYR A 81 -6.73 5.00 10.05
CA TYR A 81 -6.31 3.70 10.58
C TYR A 81 -5.32 3.84 11.74
N LEU A 82 -4.44 4.85 11.73
CA LEU A 82 -3.44 5.07 12.79
C LEU A 82 -4.01 5.67 14.08
N ILE A 83 -5.19 6.30 14.07
CA ILE A 83 -5.74 6.99 15.24
C ILE A 83 -5.83 6.06 16.45
N ALA A 84 -6.45 4.90 16.29
CA ALA A 84 -6.68 3.98 17.40
C ALA A 84 -5.37 3.40 18.00
N PRO A 85 -4.45 2.82 17.21
CA PRO A 85 -3.15 2.40 17.74
C PRO A 85 -2.37 3.56 18.36
N ALA A 86 -2.30 4.73 17.71
CA ALA A 86 -1.56 5.87 18.24
C ALA A 86 -2.12 6.34 19.59
N ALA A 87 -3.44 6.38 19.77
CA ALA A 87 -4.07 6.73 21.02
C ALA A 87 -3.76 5.71 22.13
N ILE A 88 -3.83 4.41 21.81
CA ILE A 88 -3.49 3.32 22.75
C ILE A 88 -2.01 3.38 23.14
N LEU A 89 -1.12 3.61 22.18
CA LEU A 89 0.31 3.76 22.41
C LEU A 89 0.59 4.95 23.32
N ALA A 90 0.00 6.11 23.01
CA ALA A 90 0.17 7.33 23.80
C ALA A 90 -0.30 7.13 25.25
N LEU A 91 -1.43 6.46 25.45
CA LEU A 91 -1.93 6.11 26.78
C LEU A 91 -0.98 5.15 27.50
N GLY A 92 -0.50 4.10 26.83
CA GLY A 92 0.45 3.15 27.40
C GLY A 92 1.76 3.81 27.83
N VAL A 93 2.34 4.64 26.97
CA VAL A 93 3.55 5.44 27.27
C VAL A 93 3.30 6.38 28.44
N PHE A 94 2.16 7.08 28.45
CA PHE A 94 1.79 7.99 29.53
C PHE A 94 1.73 7.27 30.89
N LEU A 95 1.10 6.10 30.96
CA LEU A 95 0.98 5.33 32.22
C LEU A 95 2.34 4.86 32.76
N VAL A 96 3.27 4.48 31.88
CA VAL A 96 4.64 4.09 32.26
C VAL A 96 5.43 5.30 32.75
N VAL A 97 5.46 6.39 31.97
CA VAL A 97 6.26 7.59 32.28
C VAL A 97 5.77 8.31 33.54
N LYS A 98 4.46 8.29 33.79
CA LYS A 98 3.88 8.89 35.01
C LYS A 98 3.88 7.96 36.22
N HIS A 99 4.43 6.75 36.10
CA HIS A 99 4.47 5.74 37.15
C HIS A 99 3.09 5.40 37.75
N LEU A 100 2.01 5.56 36.97
CA LEU A 100 0.64 5.30 37.43
C LEU A 100 0.32 3.80 37.44
N SER A 101 0.75 3.10 36.38
CA SER A 101 0.63 1.63 36.29
C SER A 101 1.58 1.10 35.22
N GLY A 102 2.76 0.65 35.65
CA GLY A 102 3.81 0.16 34.74
C GLY A 102 3.38 -1.07 33.93
N ILE A 103 2.76 -2.06 34.57
CA ILE A 103 2.34 -3.30 33.91
C ILE A 103 1.25 -3.03 32.86
N LEU A 104 0.20 -2.28 33.22
CA LEU A 104 -0.86 -1.93 32.28
C LEU A 104 -0.32 -1.11 31.11
N GLY A 105 0.57 -0.14 31.39
CA GLY A 105 1.20 0.66 30.36
C GLY A 105 1.99 -0.17 29.34
N ILE A 106 2.77 -1.15 29.80
CA ILE A 106 3.50 -2.09 28.94
C ILE A 106 2.54 -2.93 28.08
N ILE A 107 1.45 -3.45 28.66
CA ILE A 107 0.44 -4.23 27.93
C ILE A 107 -0.17 -3.39 26.80
N LEU A 108 -0.53 -2.13 27.07
CA LEU A 108 -1.10 -1.23 26.06
C LEU A 108 -0.09 -0.92 24.94
N ILE A 109 1.20 -0.73 25.27
CA ILE A 109 2.26 -0.54 24.27
C ILE A 109 2.37 -1.76 23.35
N ILE A 110 2.46 -2.97 23.93
CA ILE A 110 2.54 -4.22 23.15
C ILE A 110 1.30 -4.39 22.27
N PHE A 111 0.12 -4.15 22.84
CA PHE A 111 -1.15 -4.25 22.12
C PHE A 111 -1.19 -3.26 20.94
N SER A 112 -0.74 -2.02 21.13
CA SER A 112 -0.66 -1.05 20.03
C SER A 112 0.32 -1.49 18.93
N ILE A 113 1.45 -2.10 19.28
CA ILE A 113 2.42 -2.59 18.28
C ILE A 113 1.77 -3.68 17.43
N ILE A 114 1.03 -4.60 18.06
CA ILE A 114 0.27 -5.63 17.35
C ILE A 114 -0.76 -4.99 16.40
N LEU A 115 -1.52 -3.99 16.87
CA LEU A 115 -2.48 -3.28 16.01
C LEU A 115 -1.80 -2.58 14.83
N LEU A 116 -0.64 -1.95 15.02
CA LEU A 116 0.13 -1.35 13.93
C LEU A 116 0.54 -2.39 12.89
N LEU A 117 1.04 -3.55 13.33
CA LEU A 117 1.39 -4.65 12.42
C LEU A 117 0.17 -5.18 11.66
N LEU A 118 -1.00 -5.25 12.31
CA LEU A 118 -2.24 -5.63 11.63
C LEU A 118 -2.62 -4.59 10.56
N ILE A 119 -2.55 -3.29 10.85
CA ILE A 119 -2.85 -2.25 9.86
C ILE A 119 -2.00 -2.42 8.61
N PHE A 120 -0.71 -2.71 8.76
CA PHE A 120 0.18 -2.98 7.62
C PHE A 120 -0.31 -4.12 6.72
N VAL A 121 -0.92 -5.16 7.30
CA VAL A 121 -1.51 -6.29 6.57
C VAL A 121 -2.86 -5.93 5.95
N PHE A 122 -3.72 -5.22 6.66
CA PHE A 122 -5.10 -4.94 6.25
C PHE A 122 -5.25 -3.72 5.33
N PHE A 123 -4.30 -2.78 5.38
CA PHE A 123 -4.40 -1.50 4.68
C PHE A 123 -4.44 -1.63 3.15
N PRO A 124 -3.63 -2.48 2.49
CA PRO A 124 -3.72 -2.65 1.04
C PRO A 124 -5.11 -3.12 0.57
N LEU A 125 -5.77 -4.01 1.31
CA LEU A 125 -7.16 -4.40 1.00
C LEU A 125 -8.17 -3.28 1.24
N SER A 126 -7.92 -2.43 2.23
CA SER A 126 -8.74 -1.25 2.50
C SER A 126 -8.70 -0.30 1.30
N VAL A 127 -7.52 -0.09 0.72
CA VAL A 127 -7.33 0.68 -0.52
C VAL A 127 -8.02 0.02 -1.71
N VAL A 128 -7.99 -1.31 -1.82
CA VAL A 128 -8.72 -2.04 -2.88
C VAL A 128 -10.21 -1.77 -2.81
N ASN A 129 -10.82 -1.91 -1.62
CA ASN A 129 -12.26 -1.69 -1.46
C ASN A 129 -12.65 -0.23 -1.75
N TYR A 130 -11.82 0.73 -1.35
CA TYR A 130 -11.96 2.12 -1.77
C TYR A 130 -11.94 2.26 -3.29
N LEU A 131 -11.00 1.63 -3.97
CA LEU A 131 -10.88 1.72 -5.42
C LEU A 131 -12.06 1.10 -6.14
N VAL A 132 -12.55 -0.06 -5.69
CA VAL A 132 -13.65 -0.82 -6.32
C VAL A 132 -14.99 -0.13 -6.13
N GLU A 133 -15.31 0.29 -4.89
CA GLU A 133 -16.61 0.90 -4.57
C GLU A 133 -16.62 2.42 -4.79
N ASN A 134 -15.46 3.03 -5.01
CA ASN A 134 -15.27 4.48 -5.18
C ASN A 134 -15.84 5.32 -4.01
N GLN A 135 -15.84 4.76 -2.80
CA GLN A 135 -16.34 5.39 -1.57
C GLN A 135 -15.28 5.30 -0.47
N ILE A 136 -15.07 6.37 0.28
CA ILE A 136 -14.08 6.38 1.38
C ILE A 136 -14.53 5.42 2.50
N SER A 137 -15.84 5.32 2.75
CA SER A 137 -16.43 4.44 3.76
C SER A 137 -16.13 2.96 3.52
N SER A 138 -16.05 2.52 2.25
CA SER A 138 -15.82 1.13 1.91
C SER A 138 -14.45 0.61 2.36
N ALA A 139 -13.48 1.52 2.50
CA ALA A 139 -12.17 1.20 3.03
C ALA A 139 -12.25 0.62 4.45
N PHE A 140 -13.31 0.93 5.22
CA PHE A 140 -13.46 0.52 6.62
C PHE A 140 -14.38 -0.69 6.81
N HIS A 141 -14.82 -1.35 5.74
CA HIS A 141 -15.63 -2.57 5.82
C HIS A 141 -14.77 -3.77 6.24
N ILE A 142 -14.37 -3.83 7.51
CA ILE A 142 -13.42 -4.81 8.07
C ILE A 142 -13.83 -6.26 7.79
N ARG A 143 -15.14 -6.55 7.87
CA ARG A 143 -15.66 -7.90 7.58
C ARG A 143 -15.40 -8.30 6.13
N LYS A 144 -15.74 -7.43 5.18
CA LYS A 144 -15.48 -7.64 3.76
C LYS A 144 -13.98 -7.84 3.49
N ILE A 145 -13.14 -6.99 4.09
CA ILE A 145 -11.68 -7.11 3.97
C ILE A 145 -11.18 -8.47 4.47
N TYR A 146 -11.71 -8.95 5.59
CA TYR A 146 -11.34 -10.25 6.14
C TYR A 146 -11.76 -11.40 5.20
N ASP A 147 -12.98 -11.33 4.68
CA ASP A 147 -13.53 -12.33 3.75
C ASP A 147 -12.71 -12.37 2.43
N ASP A 148 -12.32 -11.20 1.91
CA ASP A 148 -11.47 -11.07 0.71
C ASP A 148 -10.03 -11.55 0.96
N LEU A 149 -9.51 -11.41 2.19
CA LEU A 149 -8.14 -11.82 2.55
C LEU A 149 -8.01 -13.34 2.71
N GLN A 150 -9.01 -14.03 3.27
CA GLN A 150 -8.96 -15.47 3.54
C GLN A 150 -8.46 -16.33 2.36
N PRO A 151 -9.01 -16.23 1.13
CA PRO A 151 -8.61 -17.10 0.03
C PRO A 151 -7.18 -16.86 -0.46
N ILE A 152 -6.63 -15.66 -0.27
CA ILE A 152 -5.31 -15.24 -0.79
C ILE A 152 -4.25 -15.08 0.29
N PHE A 153 -4.59 -15.32 1.56
CA PHE A 153 -3.75 -15.01 2.70
C PHE A 153 -2.31 -15.52 2.55
N LYS A 154 -2.14 -16.76 2.06
CA LYS A 154 -0.82 -17.37 1.85
C LYS A 154 0.01 -16.63 0.80
N ASP A 155 -0.57 -16.32 -0.35
CA ASP A 155 0.15 -15.67 -1.44
C ASP A 155 0.38 -14.19 -1.15
N TYR A 156 -0.57 -13.55 -0.48
CA TYR A 156 -0.44 -12.22 0.07
C TYR A 156 0.75 -12.11 1.04
N LEU A 157 0.85 -13.00 2.02
CA LEU A 157 1.97 -13.00 2.97
C LEU A 157 3.31 -13.28 2.31
N LYS A 158 3.39 -14.21 1.33
CA LYS A 158 4.64 -14.47 0.60
C LYS A 158 5.18 -13.21 -0.06
N ILE A 159 4.30 -12.46 -0.72
CA ILE A 159 4.65 -11.19 -1.37
C ILE A 159 5.10 -10.16 -0.34
N TYR A 160 4.36 -10.05 0.77
CA TYR A 160 4.67 -9.13 1.86
C TYR A 160 6.05 -9.39 2.47
N PHE A 161 6.38 -10.65 2.78
CA PHE A 161 7.69 -11.04 3.32
C PHE A 161 8.81 -10.90 2.29
N ALA A 162 8.58 -11.27 1.03
CA ALA A 162 9.55 -11.08 -0.04
C ALA A 162 9.93 -9.59 -0.19
N MET A 163 8.96 -8.69 -0.07
CA MET A 163 9.22 -7.25 -0.12
C MET A 163 10.03 -6.74 1.05
N TRP A 164 9.66 -7.14 2.27
CA TRP A 164 10.41 -6.77 3.46
C TRP A 164 11.85 -7.25 3.37
N ALA A 165 12.08 -8.49 2.93
CA ALA A 165 13.42 -9.03 2.71
C ALA A 165 14.22 -8.21 1.69
N ILE A 166 13.62 -7.88 0.55
CA ILE A 166 14.29 -7.06 -0.48
C ILE A 166 14.55 -5.64 0.03
N ASN A 167 13.64 -5.03 0.78
CA ASN A 167 13.82 -3.67 1.31
C ASN A 167 15.01 -3.58 2.28
N ILE A 168 15.16 -4.58 3.15
CA ILE A 168 16.31 -4.70 4.07
C ILE A 168 17.61 -4.82 3.27
N LEU A 169 17.65 -5.68 2.24
CA LEU A 169 18.85 -5.90 1.42
C LEU A 169 19.30 -4.64 0.67
N VAL A 170 18.35 -3.80 0.26
CA VAL A 170 18.62 -2.63 -0.59
C VAL A 170 18.72 -1.33 0.23
N SER A 171 18.92 -1.45 1.55
CA SER A 171 19.26 -0.34 2.46
C SER A 171 18.20 0.79 2.54
N GLY A 172 16.96 0.54 2.11
CA GLY A 172 15.87 1.52 2.23
C GLY A 172 15.99 2.78 1.37
N SER A 173 16.80 2.80 0.31
CA SER A 173 16.86 4.01 -0.54
C SER A 173 15.47 4.34 -1.14
N PRO A 174 15.08 5.62 -1.25
CA PRO A 174 13.78 6.01 -1.81
C PRO A 174 13.54 5.51 -3.25
N PHE A 175 14.59 5.44 -4.08
CA PHE A 175 14.51 4.96 -5.45
C PHE A 175 14.17 3.46 -5.52
N PHE A 176 14.87 2.67 -4.71
CA PHE A 176 14.62 1.24 -4.62
C PHE A 176 13.30 0.92 -3.91
N LEU A 177 12.92 1.73 -2.91
CA LEU A 177 11.60 1.64 -2.28
C LEU A 177 10.49 1.82 -3.33
N PHE A 178 10.58 2.87 -4.16
CA PHE A 178 9.60 3.09 -5.23
C PHE A 178 9.56 1.92 -6.23
N TYR A 179 10.72 1.43 -6.65
CA TYR A 179 10.82 0.29 -7.56
C TYR A 179 10.18 -0.99 -6.99
N ILE A 180 10.44 -1.30 -5.72
CA ILE A 180 9.83 -2.45 -5.02
C ILE A 180 8.32 -2.25 -4.92
N SER A 181 7.86 -1.03 -4.60
CA SER A 181 6.44 -0.68 -4.55
C SER A 181 5.73 -0.85 -5.91
N LEU A 182 6.42 -0.63 -7.03
CA LEU A 182 5.86 -0.92 -8.37
C LEU A 182 5.67 -2.43 -8.59
N GLY A 183 6.69 -3.23 -8.28
CA GLY A 183 6.59 -4.69 -8.34
C GLY A 183 5.45 -5.21 -7.45
N CYS A 184 5.34 -4.63 -6.26
CA CYS A 184 4.28 -4.92 -5.30
C CYS A 184 2.88 -4.63 -5.83
N SER A 185 2.67 -3.40 -6.28
CA SER A 185 1.39 -2.94 -6.79
C SER A 185 0.91 -3.85 -7.93
N ARG A 186 1.83 -4.35 -8.75
CA ARG A 186 1.49 -5.29 -9.81
C ARG A 186 1.07 -6.66 -9.28
N GLU A 187 1.90 -7.31 -8.47
CA GLU A 187 1.63 -8.67 -8.00
C GLU A 187 0.42 -8.72 -7.08
N MET A 188 0.29 -7.76 -6.17
CA MET A 188 -0.91 -7.62 -5.35
C MET A 188 -2.14 -7.38 -6.22
N GLY A 189 -2.08 -6.48 -7.21
CA GLY A 189 -3.21 -6.20 -8.10
C GLY A 189 -3.72 -7.44 -8.82
N LYS A 190 -2.81 -8.32 -9.31
CA LYS A 190 -3.18 -9.60 -9.94
C LYS A 190 -3.84 -10.58 -8.98
N ILE A 191 -3.32 -10.68 -7.75
CA ILE A 191 -3.88 -11.59 -6.74
C ILE A 191 -5.28 -11.15 -6.35
N PHE A 192 -5.46 -9.85 -6.11
CA PHE A 192 -6.77 -9.30 -5.76
C PHE A 192 -7.77 -9.41 -6.91
N ALA A 193 -7.33 -9.24 -8.15
CA ALA A 193 -8.18 -9.45 -9.33
C ALA A 193 -8.74 -10.89 -9.46
N GLY A 194 -8.10 -11.87 -8.82
CA GLY A 194 -8.56 -13.26 -8.81
C GLY A 194 -9.62 -13.59 -7.75
N VAL A 195 -9.84 -12.69 -6.80
CA VAL A 195 -10.77 -12.89 -5.67
C VAL A 195 -11.94 -11.92 -5.71
N ILE A 196 -11.71 -10.70 -6.20
CA ILE A 196 -12.73 -9.66 -6.22
C ILE A 196 -13.53 -9.76 -7.51
N ASP A 197 -14.85 -9.79 -7.38
CA ASP A 197 -15.76 -9.69 -8.52
C ASP A 197 -15.60 -8.31 -9.18
N THR A 198 -14.82 -8.27 -10.26
CA THR A 198 -14.51 -7.05 -11.02
C THR A 198 -15.63 -6.63 -11.97
N SER A 199 -16.83 -7.26 -11.89
CA SER A 199 -18.00 -6.85 -12.67
C SER A 199 -18.41 -5.40 -12.43
N VAL A 200 -18.04 -4.83 -11.27
CA VAL A 200 -18.06 -3.38 -11.02
C VAL A 200 -16.69 -2.82 -11.43
N LYS A 201 -16.58 -2.38 -12.69
CA LYS A 201 -15.38 -1.67 -13.16
C LYS A 201 -15.22 -0.41 -12.33
N PRO A 202 -14.07 -0.20 -11.67
CA PRO A 202 -13.92 0.96 -10.83
C PRO A 202 -13.96 2.25 -11.67
N ASP A 203 -14.57 3.31 -11.18
CA ASP A 203 -14.64 4.57 -11.94
C ASP A 203 -13.26 5.27 -11.89
N VAL A 204 -12.79 5.74 -13.05
CA VAL A 204 -11.55 6.55 -13.18
C VAL A 204 -11.86 7.70 -14.11
N SER A 205 -12.71 8.61 -13.65
CA SER A 205 -12.67 10.01 -14.07
C SER A 205 -11.68 10.77 -13.19
#